data_AF-A0A5M8P3M7-F1
#
_entry.id   AF-A0A5M8P3M7-F1
#
_cell.length_a   1.000
_cell.length_b   1.000
_cell.length_c   1.000
_cell.angle_alpha   90.00
_cell.angle_beta   90.00
_cell.angle_gamma   90.00
#
_symmetry.space_group_name_H-M   'P 1'
#
loop_
_entity.id
_entity.type
_entity.pdbx_description
1 polymer ?
#
loop_
_entity_poly.entity_id
_entity_poly.type
_entity_poly.pdbx_seq_one_letter_code
_entity_poly.pdbx_strand_id
1 'polypeptide(L)'
;MLSFNFDLQTKRQRFLKRLSDNFLGIKITGALEHFDALEFKQFLAELGKQKIALSLKQQDEWEEYFTEYQSECRKFVNQIEATDKEIDGMVYALYGLTEEDVKIIENK
;
A
#
# COMPACT_ATOMS: atom_id res chain seq x y z
N MET A 1 8.53 3.87 13.18
CA MET A 1 8.66 4.28 11.77
C MET A 1 9.40 3.27 10.89
N LEU A 2 10.67 2.92 11.19
CA LEU A 2 11.45 1.95 10.39
C LEU A 2 10.91 0.52 10.42
N SER A 3 10.40 0.05 11.57
CA SER A 3 9.79 -1.28 11.69
C SER A 3 8.54 -1.43 10.83
N PHE A 4 7.59 -0.48 10.91
CA PHE A 4 6.36 -0.52 10.12
C PHE A 4 6.62 -0.40 8.62
N ASN A 5 7.59 0.40 8.20
CA ASN A 5 8.02 0.45 6.80
C ASN A 5 8.60 -0.88 6.33
N PHE A 6 9.44 -1.52 7.16
CA PHE A 6 9.98 -2.84 6.86
C PHE A 6 8.88 -3.91 6.79
N ASP A 7 7.92 -3.88 7.72
CA ASP A 7 6.79 -4.81 7.75
C ASP A 7 5.88 -4.64 6.52
N LEU A 8 5.57 -3.39 6.15
CA LEU A 8 4.82 -3.05 4.93
C LEU A 8 5.53 -3.59 3.68
N GLN A 9 6.83 -3.31 3.53
CA GLN A 9 7.61 -3.78 2.38
C GLN A 9 7.69 -5.31 2.34
N THR A 10 7.85 -5.95 3.50
CA THR A 10 7.87 -7.42 3.60
C THR A 10 6.54 -8.04 3.18
N LYS A 11 5.42 -7.45 3.60
CA LYS A 11 4.08 -7.92 3.22
C LYS A 11 3.81 -7.73 1.73
N ARG A 12 4.14 -6.55 1.18
CA ARG A 12 4.05 -6.30 -0.26
C ARG A 12 4.88 -7.30 -1.05
N GLN A 13 6.14 -7.50 -0.67
CA GLN A 13 7.02 -8.43 -1.38
C GLN A 13 6.51 -9.88 -1.34
N ARG A 14 5.88 -10.30 -0.24
CA ARG A 14 5.26 -11.63 -0.15
C ARG A 14 4.10 -11.78 -1.14
N PHE A 15 3.23 -10.80 -1.24
CA PHE A 15 2.13 -10.81 -2.23
C PHE A 15 2.67 -10.85 -3.66
N LEU A 16 3.63 -9.98 -4.00
CA LEU A 16 4.26 -9.93 -5.32
C LEU A 16 5.00 -11.22 -5.69
N LYS A 17 5.67 -11.84 -4.71
CA LYS A 17 6.29 -13.15 -4.89
C LYS A 17 5.23 -14.21 -5.18
N ARG A 18 4.11 -14.20 -4.46
CA ARG A 18 2.99 -15.12 -4.72
C ARG A 18 2.43 -14.97 -6.13
N LEU A 19 2.29 -13.73 -6.62
CA LEU A 19 1.91 -13.48 -8.01
C LEU A 19 2.93 -14.07 -8.99
N SER A 20 4.22 -13.82 -8.76
CA SER A 20 5.30 -14.32 -9.61
C SER A 20 5.39 -15.85 -9.65
N ASP A 21 5.12 -16.49 -8.51
CA ASP A 21 5.13 -17.95 -8.37
C ASP A 21 3.91 -18.61 -9.04
N ASN A 22 2.75 -17.94 -9.04
CA ASN A 22 1.49 -18.49 -9.59
C ASN A 22 1.24 -18.10 -11.06
N PHE A 23 1.80 -16.98 -11.52
CA PHE A 23 1.61 -16.46 -12.87
C PHE A 23 2.93 -16.43 -13.64
N LEU A 24 3.10 -17.39 -14.54
CA LEU A 24 4.33 -17.57 -15.28
C LEU A 24 4.57 -16.38 -16.24
N GLY A 25 5.68 -15.67 -16.04
CA GLY A 25 6.06 -14.52 -16.87
C GLY A 25 5.37 -13.20 -16.51
N ILE A 26 4.69 -13.11 -15.37
CA ILE A 26 4.17 -11.84 -14.86
C ILE A 26 5.31 -10.85 -14.60
N LYS A 27 5.14 -9.63 -15.09
CA LYS A 27 5.97 -8.48 -14.80
C LYS A 27 5.34 -7.70 -13.66
N ILE A 28 6.10 -7.51 -12.60
CA ILE A 28 5.71 -6.63 -11.51
C ILE A 28 5.88 -5.19 -12.00
N THR A 29 4.75 -4.51 -12.22
CA THR A 29 4.70 -3.09 -12.61
C THR A 29 4.58 -2.24 -11.35
N GLY A 30 4.88 -0.93 -11.43
CA GLY A 30 4.69 -0.03 -10.29
C GLY A 30 3.25 -0.02 -9.74
N ALA A 31 2.25 -0.28 -10.59
CA ALA A 31 0.86 -0.45 -10.15
C ALA A 31 0.69 -1.69 -9.25
N LEU A 32 1.32 -2.83 -9.61
CA LEU A 32 1.31 -4.04 -8.79
C LEU A 32 2.15 -3.88 -7.52
N GLU A 33 3.26 -3.14 -7.56
CA GLU A 33 4.07 -2.83 -6.36
C GLU A 33 3.26 -2.06 -5.31
N HIS A 34 2.31 -1.24 -5.77
CA HIS A 34 1.37 -0.48 -4.96
C HIS A 34 -0.06 -1.06 -5.01
N PHE A 35 -0.20 -2.38 -5.08
CA PHE A 35 -1.51 -3.04 -5.18
C PHE A 35 -2.47 -2.67 -4.04
N ASP A 36 -1.97 -2.33 -2.85
CA ASP A 36 -2.77 -1.94 -1.70
C ASP A 36 -3.52 -0.61 -1.89
N ALA A 37 -3.10 0.20 -2.87
CA ALA A 37 -3.80 1.40 -3.33
C ALA A 37 -4.82 1.12 -4.45
N LEU A 38 -4.84 -0.09 -5.03
CA LEU A 38 -5.73 -0.46 -6.13
C LEU A 38 -7.05 -1.05 -5.62
N GLU A 39 -8.12 -0.92 -6.38
CA GLU A 39 -9.30 -1.76 -6.22
C GLU A 39 -9.09 -3.13 -6.88
N PHE A 40 -9.80 -4.15 -6.42
CA PHE A 40 -9.67 -5.50 -6.99
C PHE A 40 -9.94 -5.52 -8.52
N LYS A 41 -10.90 -4.73 -9.00
CA LYS A 41 -11.16 -4.57 -10.44
C LYS A 41 -9.96 -4.00 -11.21
N GLN A 42 -9.20 -3.06 -10.61
CA GLN A 42 -7.99 -2.50 -11.21
C GLN A 42 -6.87 -3.53 -11.21
N PHE A 43 -6.72 -4.31 -10.14
CA PHE A 43 -5.80 -5.44 -10.08
C PHE A 43 -6.08 -6.47 -11.19
N LEU A 44 -7.35 -6.85 -11.40
CA LEU A 44 -7.74 -7.72 -12.52
C LEU A 44 -7.40 -7.11 -13.88
N ALA A 45 -7.56 -5.80 -14.05
CA ALA A 45 -7.17 -5.11 -15.27
C ALA A 45 -5.65 -5.14 -15.50
N GLU A 46 -4.84 -4.96 -14.45
CA GLU A 46 -3.38 -5.09 -14.53
C GLU A 46 -2.94 -6.51 -14.91
N LEU A 47 -3.59 -7.55 -14.38
CA LEU A 47 -3.38 -8.93 -14.81
C LEU A 47 -3.80 -9.13 -16.28
N GLY A 48 -4.94 -8.58 -16.67
CA GLY A 48 -5.48 -8.66 -18.03
C GLY A 48 -4.54 -8.02 -19.07
N LYS A 49 -3.88 -6.90 -18.76
CA LYS A 49 -2.84 -6.29 -19.62
C LYS A 49 -1.68 -7.25 -19.91
N GLN A 50 -1.43 -8.19 -19.01
CA GLN A 50 -0.39 -9.21 -19.13
C GLN A 50 -0.92 -10.54 -19.69
N LYS A 51 -2.15 -10.55 -20.23
CA LYS A 51 -2.83 -11.73 -20.76
C LYS A 51 -3.13 -12.81 -19.71
N ILE A 52 -3.19 -12.42 -18.43
CA ILE A 52 -3.60 -13.28 -17.32
C ILE A 52 -5.08 -13.03 -17.08
N ALA A 53 -5.92 -14.03 -17.37
CA ALA A 53 -7.35 -13.98 -17.13
C ALA A 53 -7.73 -15.01 -16.07
N LEU A 54 -8.31 -14.56 -14.98
CA LEU A 54 -8.80 -15.42 -13.90
C LEU A 54 -10.24 -15.84 -14.18
N SER A 55 -10.54 -17.13 -14.01
CA SER A 55 -11.92 -17.61 -13.98
C SER A 55 -12.65 -17.06 -12.75
N LEU A 56 -13.99 -17.04 -12.74
CA LEU A 56 -14.77 -16.52 -11.61
C LEU A 56 -14.39 -17.17 -10.27
N LYS A 57 -14.17 -18.50 -10.24
CA LYS A 57 -13.72 -19.19 -9.03
C LYS A 57 -12.35 -18.74 -8.55
N GLN A 58 -11.42 -18.49 -9.47
CA GLN A 58 -10.11 -17.96 -9.13
C GLN A 58 -10.19 -16.50 -8.69
N GLN A 59 -11.13 -15.72 -9.24
CA GLN A 59 -11.34 -14.35 -8.80
C GLN A 59 -11.80 -14.31 -7.34
N ASP A 60 -12.72 -15.17 -6.91
CA ASP A 60 -13.13 -15.25 -5.50
C ASP A 60 -11.93 -15.53 -4.58
N GLU A 61 -11.11 -16.53 -4.90
CA GLU A 61 -9.91 -16.88 -4.11
C GLU A 61 -8.88 -15.74 -4.07
N TRP A 62 -8.64 -15.09 -5.21
CA TRP A 62 -7.70 -13.98 -5.29
C TRP A 62 -8.23 -12.69 -4.69
N GLU A 63 -9.54 -12.46 -4.70
CA GLU A 63 -10.18 -11.28 -4.10
C GLU A 63 -10.07 -11.31 -2.59
N GLU A 64 -10.35 -12.46 -1.97
CA GLU A 64 -10.19 -12.65 -0.53
C GLU A 64 -8.72 -12.42 -0.13
N TYR A 65 -7.79 -13.07 -0.84
CA TYR A 65 -6.35 -12.94 -0.59
C TYR A 65 -5.84 -11.51 -0.82
N PHE A 66 -6.27 -10.85 -1.89
CA PHE A 66 -5.93 -9.46 -2.19
C PHE A 66 -6.43 -8.53 -1.09
N THR A 67 -7.68 -8.70 -0.66
CA THR A 67 -8.32 -7.84 0.34
C THR A 67 -7.67 -7.99 1.71
N GLU A 68 -7.29 -9.21 2.10
CA GLU A 68 -6.54 -9.47 3.33
C GLU A 68 -5.20 -8.72 3.33
N TYR A 69 -4.40 -8.90 2.28
CA TYR A 69 -3.09 -8.26 2.16
C TYR A 69 -3.20 -6.73 2.05
N GLN A 70 -4.19 -6.24 1.31
CA GLN A 70 -4.47 -4.81 1.19
C GLN A 70 -4.81 -4.21 2.56
N SER A 71 -5.70 -4.86 3.32
CA SER A 71 -6.10 -4.40 4.65
C SER A 71 -4.91 -4.34 5.61
N GLU A 72 -4.06 -5.35 5.60
CA GLU A 72 -2.83 -5.35 6.41
C GLU A 72 -1.86 -4.24 5.99
N CYS A 73 -1.62 -4.07 4.69
CA CYS A 73 -0.75 -3.00 4.20
C CYS A 73 -1.28 -1.62 4.58
N ARG A 74 -2.59 -1.38 4.45
CA ARG A 74 -3.23 -0.12 4.85
C ARG A 74 -3.10 0.15 6.36
N LYS A 75 -3.15 -0.89 7.20
CA LYS A 75 -2.88 -0.72 8.65
C LYS A 75 -1.48 -0.18 8.90
N PHE A 76 -0.46 -0.72 8.22
CA PHE A 76 0.90 -0.22 8.35
C PHE A 76 1.06 1.20 7.79
N VAL A 77 0.45 1.49 6.64
CA VAL A 77 0.46 2.85 6.05
C VAL A 77 -0.13 3.86 7.04
N ASN A 78 -1.31 3.58 7.61
CA ASN A 78 -1.95 4.47 8.59
C ASN A 78 -1.08 4.67 9.85
N GLN A 79 -0.37 3.63 10.31
CA GLN A 79 0.54 3.73 11.45
C GLN A 79 1.78 4.57 11.12
N ILE A 80 2.30 4.47 9.89
CA ILE A 80 3.40 5.30 9.41
C ILE A 80 2.96 6.76 9.35
N GLU A 81 1.84 7.06 8.71
CA GLU A 81 1.29 8.42 8.61
C GLU A 81 1.01 9.04 9.99
N ALA A 82 0.45 8.26 10.92
CA ALA A 82 0.23 8.73 12.28
C ALA A 82 1.56 9.05 13.00
N THR A 83 2.59 8.24 12.79
CA THR A 83 3.92 8.47 13.36
C THR A 83 4.59 9.69 12.74
N ASP A 84 4.49 9.86 11.43
CA ASP A 84 5.04 11.01 10.70
C ASP A 84 4.41 12.31 11.21
N LYS A 85 3.08 12.32 11.37
CA LYS A 85 2.35 13.48 11.90
C LYS A 85 2.73 13.82 13.35
N GLU A 86 2.99 12.80 14.18
CA GLU A 86 3.46 13.03 15.54
C GLU A 86 4.84 13.70 15.54
N ILE A 87 5.73 13.29 14.64
CA ILE A 87 7.05 13.93 14.46
C ILE A 87 6.90 15.36 13.97
N ASP A 88 6.05 15.63 12.99
CA ASP A 88 5.80 17.00 12.51
C ASP A 88 5.32 17.89 13.67
N GLY A 89 4.42 17.39 14.51
CA GLY A 89 3.98 18.09 15.72
C GLY A 89 5.12 18.37 16.71
N MET A 90 6.02 17.41 16.94
CA MET A 90 7.21 17.61 17.77
C MET A 90 8.18 18.64 17.16
N VAL A 91 8.36 18.63 15.83
CA VAL A 91 9.18 19.61 15.10
C VAL A 91 8.56 21.00 15.23
N TYR A 92 7.25 21.14 15.04
CA TYR A 92 6.56 22.40 15.21
C TYR A 92 6.69 22.95 16.64
N ALA A 93 6.56 22.09 17.64
CA ALA A 93 6.77 22.45 19.04
C ALA A 93 8.21 22.89 19.33
N LEU A 94 9.21 22.23 18.72
CA LEU A 94 10.63 22.60 18.86
C LEU A 94 10.92 24.00 18.30
N TYR A 95 10.29 24.35 17.18
CA TYR A 95 10.40 25.69 16.57
C TYR A 95 9.44 26.72 17.18
N GLY A 96 8.62 26.32 18.17
CA GLY A 96 7.66 27.20 18.82
C GLY A 96 6.57 27.73 17.89
N LEU A 97 6.26 26.99 16.83
CA LEU A 97 5.24 27.38 15.86
C LEU A 97 3.86 27.35 16.50
N THR A 98 3.07 28.39 16.25
CA THR A 98 1.70 28.48 16.73
C THR A 98 0.75 27.68 15.84
N GLU A 99 -0.46 27.40 16.31
CA GLU A 99 -1.48 26.72 15.49
C GLU A 99 -1.78 27.46 14.18
N GLU A 100 -1.59 28.78 14.15
CA GLU A 100 -1.75 29.60 12.94
C GLU A 100 -0.61 29.34 11.95
N ASP A 101 0.64 29.24 12.42
CA ASP A 101 1.80 28.93 11.58
C ASP A 101 1.72 27.52 10.99
N VAL A 102 1.30 26.54 11.80
CA VAL A 102 1.11 25.15 11.35
C VAL A 102 0.02 25.08 10.28
N LYS A 103 -1.11 25.77 10.47
CA LYS A 103 -2.18 25.82 9.46
C LYS A 103 -1.73 26.42 8.13
N ILE A 104 -0.83 27.40 8.14
CA ILE A 104 -0.28 28.00 6.91
C ILE A 104 0.65 27.03 6.18
N ILE A 105 1.38 26.19 6.93
CA ILE A 105 2.30 25.19 6.38
C ILE A 105 1.53 23.98 5.81
N GLU A 106 0.49 23.50 6.50
CA GLU A 106 -0.28 22.32 6.09
C GLU A 106 -1.37 22.59 5.02
N ASN A 107 -1.79 23.85 4.81
CA ASN A 107 -2.77 24.23 3.76
C ASN A 107 -2.15 24.69 2.43
N LYS A 108 -0.90 24.33 2.15
CA LYS A 108 -0.23 24.56 0.86
C LYS A 108 -0.21 23.31 0.01
#